data_AF-A0A353GQU7-F1
#
_entry.id   AF-A0A353GQU7-F1
#
_cell.length_a   1.000
_cell.length_b   1.000
_cell.length_c   1.000
_cell.angle_alpha   90.00
_cell.angle_beta   90.00
_cell.angle_gamma   90.00
#
_symmetry.space_group_name_H-M   'P 1'
#
loop_
_entity.id
_entity.type
_entity.pdbx_description
1 polymer ?
#
loop_
_entity_poly.entity_id
_entity_poly.type
_entity_poly.pdbx_seq_one_letter_code
_entity_poly.pdbx_strand_id
1 'polypeptide(L)' 'MAKEIKAQKVKVNWKIVTNSDSSVSPGDIISFRGHGRMVFQEQTGQSKKGRLGVLLIRYL' A
#
# COMPACT_ATOMS: atom_id res chain seq x y z
N MET A 1 2.62 -11.58 2.46
CA MET A 1 1.79 -10.35 2.47
C MET A 1 0.82 -10.29 3.65
N ALA A 2 -0.30 -11.04 3.69
CA ALA A 2 -1.25 -10.95 4.84
C ALA A 2 -0.61 -11.24 6.21
N LYS A 3 0.39 -12.14 6.27
CA LYS A 3 1.17 -12.44 7.48
C LYS A 3 2.05 -11.27 7.94
N GLU A 4 2.56 -10.45 7.03
CA GLU A 4 3.38 -9.27 7.39
C GLU A 4 2.54 -8.12 7.95
N ILE A 5 1.31 -7.95 7.43
CA ILE A 5 0.33 -6.98 7.95
C ILE A 5 -0.06 -7.35 9.39
N LYS A 6 -0.43 -8.62 9.64
CA LYS A 6 -0.71 -9.12 11.00
C LYS A 6 0.50 -9.03 11.93
N ALA A 7 1.71 -9.19 11.40
CA ALA A 7 2.96 -9.02 12.14
C ALA A 7 3.39 -7.54 12.31
N GLN A 8 2.50 -6.58 12.00
CA GLN A 8 2.71 -5.13 12.17
C GLN A 8 3.95 -4.59 11.41
N LYS A 9 4.35 -5.28 10.32
CA LYS A 9 5.49 -4.88 9.50
C LYS A 9 5.11 -3.84 8.44
N VAL A 10 3.82 -3.59 8.24
CA VAL A 10 3.27 -2.62 7.30
C VAL A 10 2.60 -1.48 8.07
N LYS A 11 2.91 -0.25 7.69
CA LYS A 11 2.27 0.95 8.22
C LYS A 11 1.74 1.79 7.07
N VAL A 12 0.57 2.38 7.24
CA VAL A 12 -0.01 3.34 6.30
C VAL A 12 -0.11 4.67 7.01
N ASN A 13 0.43 5.74 6.43
CA ASN A 13 0.50 7.08 7.03
C ASN A 13 1.03 7.03 8.47
N TRP A 14 2.10 6.27 8.70
CA TRP A 14 2.73 6.06 10.02
C TRP A 14 1.90 5.28 11.05
N LYS A 15 0.67 4.90 10.72
CA LYS A 15 -0.21 4.09 11.56
C LYS A 15 -0.03 2.62 11.26
N ILE A 16 -0.02 1.79 12.30
CA ILE A 16 0.07 0.34 12.16
C ILE A 16 -1.27 -0.16 11.63
N VAL A 17 -1.23 -0.91 10.53
CA VAL A 17 -2.42 -1.55 9.96
C VAL A 17 -2.31 -3.04 10.23
N THR A 18 -3.27 -3.58 10.98
CA THR A 18 -3.37 -5.02 11.28
C THR A 18 -4.38 -5.75 10.39
N ASN A 19 -5.30 -5.00 9.78
CA ASN A 19 -6.29 -5.53 8.86
C ASN A 19 -5.80 -5.48 7.41
N SER A 20 -5.82 -6.63 6.72
CA SER A 20 -5.45 -6.72 5.31
C SER A 20 -6.46 -6.06 4.37
N ASP A 21 -7.70 -5.86 4.81
CA ASP A 21 -8.77 -5.24 4.02
C ASP A 21 -8.85 -3.72 4.21
N SER A 22 -7.85 -3.12 4.87
CA SER A 22 -7.76 -1.67 4.96
C SER A 22 -7.61 -1.08 3.55
N SER A 23 -8.55 -0.25 3.15
CA SER A 23 -8.41 0.54 1.92
C SER A 23 -7.30 1.57 2.09
N VAL A 24 -6.60 1.83 0.99
CA VAL A 24 -5.60 2.89 0.86
C VAL A 24 -5.99 3.78 -0.31
N SER A 25 -5.73 5.08 -0.18
CA SER A 25 -6.08 6.10 -1.16
C SER A 25 -4.84 6.72 -1.79
N PRO A 26 -4.96 7.29 -3.00
CA PRO A 26 -3.93 8.16 -3.56
C PRO A 26 -3.49 9.23 -2.54
N GLY A 27 -2.18 9.41 -2.39
CA GLY A 27 -1.52 10.23 -1.37
C GLY A 27 -0.99 9.45 -0.15
N ASP A 28 -1.45 8.21 0.07
CA ASP A 28 -1.04 7.45 1.25
C ASP A 28 0.41 6.98 1.19
N ILE A 29 1.09 7.05 2.33
CA ILE A 29 2.47 6.58 2.50
C ILE A 29 2.46 5.21 3.14
N ILE A 30 2.89 4.19 2.39
CA ILE A 30 3.02 2.81 2.85
C ILE A 30 4.48 2.57 3.24
N SER A 31 4.71 2.28 4.52
CA SER A 31 6.02 1.88 5.03
C SER A 31 6.04 0.38 5.29
N PHE A 32 6.95 -0.33 4.63
CA PHE A 32 7.12 -1.77 4.80
C PHE A 32 8.51 -2.07 5.39
N ARG A 33 8.54 -2.70 6.56
CA ARG A 33 9.79 -3.04 7.24
C ARG A 33 10.62 -4.01 6.40
N GLY A 34 11.81 -3.55 5.99
CA GLY A 34 12.75 -4.30 5.16
C GLY A 34 12.55 -4.14 3.65
N HIS A 35 11.54 -3.37 3.20
CA HIS A 35 11.32 -3.09 1.76
C HIS A 35 11.30 -1.58 1.45
N GLY A 36 11.24 -0.72 2.47
CA GLY A 36 11.33 0.73 2.35
C GLY A 36 9.98 1.41 2.46
N ARG A 37 9.89 2.63 1.92
CA ARG A 37 8.66 3.43 1.88
C ARG A 37 8.22 3.64 0.44
N MET A 38 6.92 3.70 0.24
CA MET A 38 6.32 3.99 -1.05
C MET A 38 5.09 4.88 -0.87
N VAL A 39 4.86 5.75 -1.84
CA VAL A 39 3.67 6.59 -1.94
C VAL A 39 2.73 5.96 -2.94
N PHE A 40 1.46 5.88 -2.58
CA PHE A 40 0.41 5.62 -3.54
C PHE A 40 0.12 6.90 -4.31
N GLN A 41 0.58 7.02 -5.54
CA GLN A 41 0.44 8.26 -6.31
C GLN A 41 -1.00 8.45 -6.80
N GLU A 42 -1.53 7.46 -7.53
CA GLU A 42 -2.86 7.55 -8.14
C GLU A 42 -3.39 6.18 -8.61
N GLN A 43 -4.71 6.10 -8.79
CA GLN A 43 -5.37 4.98 -9.45
C GLN A 43 -5.48 5.27 -10.95
N THR A 44 -4.76 4.52 -11.78
CA THR A 44 -4.66 4.76 -13.22
C THR A 44 -5.86 4.22 -14.02
N GLY A 45 -6.79 3.50 -13.36
CA GLY A 45 -8.04 2.98 -13.93
C GLY A 45 -8.24 1.48 -13.73
N GLN A 46 -9.23 0.89 -14.41
CA GLN A 46 -9.46 -0.56 -14.40
C GLN A 46 -9.12 -1.18 -15.75
N SER A 47 -8.43 -2.31 -15.72
CA SER A 47 -8.22 -3.14 -16.91
C SER A 47 -9.55 -3.73 -17.41
N LYS A 48 -9.59 -4.18 -18.68
CA LYS A 48 -10.74 -4.88 -19.28
C LYS A 48 -11.23 -6.12 -18.50
N LYS A 49 -10.43 -6.63 -17.55
CA LYS A 49 -10.75 -7.76 -16.66
C LYS A 49 -11.01 -7.35 -15.20
N GLY A 50 -11.30 -6.07 -14.94
CA GLY A 50 -11.65 -5.56 -13.60
C GLY A 50 -10.49 -5.40 -12.61
N ARG A 51 -9.23 -5.52 -13.07
CA ARG A 51 -8.06 -5.26 -12.19
C ARG A 51 -7.82 -3.76 -12.04
N LEU A 52 -7.65 -3.29 -10.81
CA LEU A 52 -7.29 -1.91 -10.49
C LEU A 52 -5.81 -1.66 -10.83
N GLY A 53 -5.54 -0.68 -11.69
CA GLY A 53 -4.22 -0.14 -11.94
C GLY A 53 -3.87 0.90 -10.88
N VAL A 54 -2.68 0.77 -10.29
CA VAL A 54 -2.18 1.68 -9.26
C VAL A 54 -0.76 2.12 -9.60
N LEU A 55 -0.49 3.41 -9.45
CA LEU A 55 0.85 3.96 -9.59
C LEU A 55 1.47 4.12 -8.20
N LEU A 56 2.63 3.50 -7.99
CA LEU A 56 3.34 3.51 -6.71
C LEU A 56 4.74 4.10 -6.93
N ILE A 57 5.10 5.11 -6.14
CA ILE A 57 6.45 5.70 -6.16
C ILE A 57 7.21 5.20 -4.95
N ARG A 58 8.33 4.51 -5.18
CA ARG A 58 9.22 4.06 -4.10
C ARG A 58 10.19 5.19 -3.74
N TYR A 59 10.28 5.52 -2.46
CA TYR A 59 11.40 6.34 -1.97
C TYR A 59 12.66 5.46 -1.93
N LEU A 60 13.70 5.89 -2.63
CA LEU A 60 15.05 5.30 -2.56
C LEU A 60 15.72 5.66 -1.24
#